data_AF-A0A438HGE5-F1
#
_entry.id   AF-A0A438HGE5-F1
#
_cell.length_a   1.000
_cell.length_b   1.000
_cell.length_c   1.000
_cell.angle_alpha   90.00
_cell.angle_beta   90.00
_cell.angle_gamma   90.00
#
_symmetry.space_group_name_H-M   'P 1'
#
loop_
_entity.id
_entity.type
_entity.pdbx_description
1 polymer ?
#
loop_
_entity_poly.entity_id
_entity_poly.type
_entity_poly.pdbx_seq_one_letter_code
_entity_poly.pdbx_strand_id
1 'polypeptide(L)'
;MVGTALVDMYSKCGQLDLACWEAIVLFDQMPERDAISWTSMIGGFVKKGCFEQALEWFREMQLAGVEPDYVTIILCLQPVQIWEHLVWACG
;
A
#
# COMPACT_ATOMS: atom_id res chain seq x y z
N MET A 1 -4.26 -7.31 19.84
CA MET A 1 -3.39 -6.12 20.02
C MET A 1 -2.78 -5.64 18.69
N VAL A 2 -3.46 -5.85 17.54
CA VAL A 2 -2.92 -5.50 16.21
C VAL A 2 -3.18 -4.03 15.84
N GLY A 3 -4.29 -3.45 16.32
CA GLY A 3 -4.67 -2.08 15.99
C GLY A 3 -3.71 -1.00 16.52
N THR A 4 -3.08 -1.19 17.68
CA THR A 4 -2.16 -0.18 18.25
C THR A 4 -0.82 -0.12 17.53
N ALA A 5 -0.35 -1.25 16.97
CA ALA A 5 0.88 -1.29 16.17
C ALA A 5 0.68 -0.63 14.81
N LEU A 6 -0.47 -0.89 14.17
CA LEU A 6 -0.87 -0.19 12.94
C LEU A 6 -1.00 1.32 13.18
N VAL A 7 -1.68 1.73 14.26
CA VAL A 7 -1.81 3.15 14.63
C VAL A 7 -0.44 3.80 14.88
N ASP A 8 0.49 3.13 15.59
CA ASP A 8 1.84 3.67 15.84
C ASP A 8 2.67 3.78 14.55
N MET A 9 2.57 2.80 13.65
CA MET A 9 3.23 2.83 12.33
C MET A 9 2.67 3.98 11.47
N TYR A 10 1.34 4.09 11.36
CA TYR A 10 0.68 5.16 10.60
C TYR A 10 0.85 6.55 11.22
N SER A 11 1.11 6.65 12.52
CA SER A 11 1.44 7.92 13.18
C SER A 11 2.85 8.41 12.84
N LYS A 12 3.77 7.50 12.48
CA LYS A 12 5.17 7.81 12.16
C LYS A 12 5.39 8.08 10.67
N CYS A 13 4.64 7.43 9.79
CA CYS A 13 4.66 7.72 8.35
C CYS A 13 3.74 8.92 8.05
N GLY A 14 4.32 10.12 8.08
CA GLY A 14 3.62 11.41 7.99
C GLY A 14 2.41 11.45 7.04
N GLN A 15 1.27 11.90 7.61
CA GLN A 15 0.05 12.36 6.94
C GLN A 15 -0.59 11.38 5.95
N LEU A 16 -1.21 10.32 6.48
CA LEU A 16 -2.42 9.80 5.86
C LEU A 16 -3.45 10.94 5.82
N ASP A 17 -3.86 11.34 4.61
CA ASP A 17 -4.99 12.25 4.47
C ASP A 17 -6.32 11.55 4.88
N LEU A 18 -7.36 12.36 5.06
CA LEU A 18 -8.70 11.88 5.42
C LEU A 18 -9.20 10.78 4.47
N ALA A 19 -8.94 10.89 3.17
CA ALA A 19 -9.37 9.92 2.18
C ALA A 19 -8.66 8.57 2.32
N CYS A 20 -7.37 8.56 2.66
CA CYS A 20 -6.62 7.36 2.97
C CYS A 20 -7.15 6.68 4.23
N TRP A 21 -7.44 7.47 5.28
CA TRP A 21 -8.02 6.93 6.51
C TRP A 21 -9.38 6.28 6.25
N GLU A 22 -10.26 6.94 5.50
CA GLU A 22 -11.56 6.39 5.12
C GLU A 22 -11.42 5.10 4.31
N ALA A 23 -10.48 5.02 3.37
CA ALA A 23 -10.23 3.81 2.60
C ALA A 23 -9.78 2.63 3.48
N ILE A 24 -8.89 2.87 4.45
CA ILE A 24 -8.45 1.84 5.41
C ILE A 24 -9.62 1.37 6.28
N VAL A 25 -10.41 2.30 6.82
CA VAL A 25 -11.56 1.96 7.66
C VAL A 25 -12.60 1.16 6.87
N LEU A 26 -12.89 1.56 5.63
CA LEU A 26 -13.79 0.82 4.75
C LEU A 26 -13.25 -0.58 4.45
N PHE A 27 -11.96 -0.70 4.16
CA PHE A 27 -11.30 -1.98 3.92
C PHE A 27 -11.36 -2.89 5.16
N ASP A 28 -11.18 -2.32 6.34
CA ASP A 28 -11.28 -3.04 7.61
C ASP A 28 -12.71 -3.52 7.90
N GLN A 29 -13.72 -2.79 7.44
CA GLN A 29 -15.14 -3.15 7.57
C GLN A 29 -15.60 -4.17 6.53
N MET A 30 -14.82 -4.47 5.49
CA MET A 30 -15.19 -5.47 4.48
C MET A 30 -15.21 -6.88 5.10
N PRO A 31 -16.33 -7.62 5.00
CA PRO A 31 -16.43 -8.98 5.56
C PRO A 31 -15.57 -9.99 4.80
N GLU A 32 -15.36 -9.77 3.50
CA GLU A 32 -14.47 -10.55 2.65
C GLU A 32 -13.59 -9.58 1.85
N ARG A 33 -12.27 -9.85 1.83
CA ARG A 33 -11.27 -9.05 1.12
C ARG A 33 -10.64 -9.94 0.06
N ASP A 34 -10.98 -9.68 -1.19
CA ASP A 34 -10.44 -10.38 -2.34
C ASP A 34 -9.19 -9.68 -2.89
N ALA A 35 -8.52 -10.30 -3.86
CA ALA A 35 -7.34 -9.73 -4.48
C ALA A 35 -7.58 -8.30 -4.99
N ILE A 36 -8.76 -8.01 -5.56
CA ILE A 36 -9.11 -6.70 -6.12
C ILE A 36 -9.13 -5.61 -5.03
N SER A 37 -9.70 -5.90 -3.87
CA SER A 37 -9.73 -4.97 -2.74
C SER A 37 -8.32 -4.63 -2.23
N TRP A 38 -7.43 -5.63 -2.13
CA TRP A 38 -6.02 -5.44 -1.77
C TRP A 38 -5.25 -4.65 -2.84
N THR A 39 -5.37 -5.03 -4.11
CA THR A 39 -4.78 -4.32 -5.26
C THR A 39 -5.19 -2.84 -5.26
N SER A 40 -6.46 -2.56 -4.95
CA SER A 40 -6.99 -1.20 -4.89
C SER A 40 -6.37 -0.38 -3.76
N MET A 41 -6.21 -0.96 -2.58
CA MET A 41 -5.53 -0.32 -1.44
C MET A 41 -4.07 -0.01 -1.77
N ILE A 42 -3.33 -1.00 -2.25
CA ILE A 42 -1.90 -0.87 -2.62
C ILE A 42 -1.75 0.21 -3.71
N GLY A 43 -2.58 0.19 -4.74
CA GLY A 43 -2.57 1.18 -5.82
C GLY A 43 -2.88 2.60 -5.35
N GLY A 44 -3.73 2.75 -4.33
CA GLY A 44 -3.99 4.03 -3.68
C GLY A 44 -2.74 4.64 -3.04
N PHE A 45 -1.96 3.83 -2.32
CA PHE A 45 -0.70 4.26 -1.70
C PHE A 45 0.38 4.58 -2.74
N VAL A 46 0.53 3.74 -3.78
CA VAL A 46 1.48 3.98 -4.88
C VAL A 46 1.20 5.31 -5.57
N LYS A 47 -0.07 5.63 -5.86
CA LYS A 47 -0.47 6.90 -6.49
C LYS A 47 -0.15 8.13 -5.63
N LYS A 48 -0.10 7.98 -4.31
CA LYS A 48 0.28 9.03 -3.37
C LYS A 48 1.80 9.13 -3.13
N GLY A 49 2.59 8.25 -3.74
CA GLY A 49 4.03 8.14 -3.50
C GLY A 49 4.39 7.50 -2.15
N CYS A 50 3.41 6.91 -1.46
CA CYS A 50 3.56 6.24 -0.17
C CYS A 50 4.02 4.78 -0.37
N PHE A 51 5.20 4.61 -0.98
CA PHE A 51 5.67 3.31 -1.45
C PHE A 51 5.97 2.33 -0.31
N GLU A 52 6.46 2.81 0.83
CA GLU A 52 6.72 1.97 2.01
C GLU A 52 5.42 1.35 2.53
N GLN A 53 4.37 2.15 2.66
CA GLN A 53 3.04 1.67 3.05
C GLN A 53 2.46 0.72 2.00
N ALA A 54 2.63 1.02 0.70
CA ALA A 54 2.18 0.12 -0.36
C ALA A 54 2.82 -1.29 -0.24
N LEU A 55 4.12 -1.35 0.08
CA LEU A 55 4.83 -2.62 0.30
C LEU A 55 4.39 -3.32 1.58
N GLU A 56 4.06 -2.58 2.63
CA GLU A 56 3.52 -3.15 3.87
C GLU A 56 2.15 -3.80 3.61
N TRP A 57 1.26 -3.11 2.90
CA TRP A 57 -0.04 -3.66 2.48
C TRP A 57 0.10 -4.87 1.55
N PHE A 58 1.08 -4.88 0.66
CA PHE A 58 1.42 -6.04 -0.15
C PHE A 58 1.87 -7.24 0.71
N ARG A 59 2.67 -7.00 1.75
CA ARG A 59 3.08 -8.05 2.69
C ARG A 59 1.90 -8.59 3.48
N GLU A 60 1.01 -7.71 3.95
CA GLU A 60 -0.22 -8.11 4.66
C GLU A 60 -1.16 -8.92 3.76
N MET A 61 -1.26 -8.59 2.47
CA MET A 61 -2.02 -9.38 1.48
C MET A 61 -1.48 -10.83 1.40
N GLN A 62 -0.16 -10.99 1.33
CA GLN A 62 0.48 -12.30 1.30
C GLN A 62 0.27 -13.08 2.61
N LEU A 63 0.37 -12.40 3.76
CA LEU A 63 0.12 -13.00 5.08
C LEU A 63 -1.36 -13.41 5.25
N ALA A 64 -2.28 -12.69 4.62
CA ALA A 64 -3.70 -13.06 4.54
C ALA A 64 -3.97 -14.24 3.60
N GLY A 65 -2.94 -14.76 2.91
CA GLY A 65 -3.07 -15.88 1.96
C GLY A 65 -3.74 -15.50 0.64
N VAL A 66 -3.86 -14.20 0.34
CA VAL A 66 -4.43 -13.71 -0.90
C VAL A 66 -3.33 -13.59 -1.94
N GLU A 67 -3.49 -14.27 -3.07
CA GLU A 67 -2.47 -14.28 -4.12
C GLU A 67 -2.45 -12.93 -4.87
N PRO A 68 -1.31 -12.24 -4.96
CA PRO A 68 -1.18 -11.00 -5.70
C PRO A 68 -1.46 -11.20 -7.19
N ASP A 69 -2.26 -10.31 -7.77
CA ASP A 69 -2.44 -10.26 -9.22
C ASP A 69 -1.25 -9.58 -9.92
N TYR A 70 -1.19 -9.71 -11.25
CA TYR A 70 -0.14 -9.06 -12.04
C TYR A 70 -0.15 -7.53 -11.88
N VAL A 71 -1.31 -6.93 -11.61
CA VAL A 71 -1.45 -5.48 -11.40
C VAL A 71 -0.76 -5.07 -10.09
N THR A 72 -0.97 -5.82 -9.01
CA THR A 72 -0.33 -5.62 -7.71
C THR A 72 1.18 -5.72 -7.81
N ILE A 73 1.67 -6.71 -8.56
CA ILE A 73 3.10 -6.88 -8.80
C ILE A 73 3.67 -5.67 -9.56
N ILE A 74 2.99 -5.21 -10.61
CA ILE A 74 3.39 -4.00 -11.36
C ILE A 74 3.42 -2.77 -10.44
N LEU A 75 2.41 -2.60 -9.59
CA LEU A 75 2.33 -1.48 -8.63
C LEU A 75 3.54 -1.46 -7.67
N CYS A 76 3.97 -2.61 -7.19
CA CYS A 76 5.14 -2.72 -6.30
C CYS A 76 6.48 -2.45 -7.03
N LEU A 77 6.53 -2.60 -8.36
CA LEU A 77 7.73 -2.34 -9.16
C LEU A 77 7.87 -0.85 -9.56
N GLN A 78 6.78 -0.08 -9.55
CA GLN A 78 6.81 1.35 -9.90
C GLN A 78 7.78 2.21 -9.09
N PRO A 79 7.85 2.09 -7.75
CA PRO A 79 8.88 2.80 -7.00
C PRO A 79 10.30 2.52 -7.50
N VAL A 80 10.61 1.29 -7.91
CA VAL A 80 11.94 0.89 -8.39
C VAL A 80 12.25 1.51 -9.76
N GLN A 81 11.25 1.61 -10.64
CA GLN A 81 11.40 2.17 -11.99
C GLN A 81 11.63 3.68 -11.98
N ILE A 82 11.01 4.41 -11.04
CA ILE A 82 11.17 5.87 -10.91
C ILE A 82 12.58 6.21 -10.40
N TRP A 83 13.17 5.35 -9.56
CA TRP A 83 14.53 5.53 -9.06
C TRP A 83 15.57 5.50 -10.17
N GLU A 84 15.46 4.60 -11.15
CA GLU A 84 16.41 4.58 -12.28
C GLU A 84 16.31 5.86 -13.11
N HIS A 85 15.09 6.29 -13.45
CA HIS A 85 14.90 7.52 -14.24
C HIS A 85 15.39 8.79 -13.51
N LEU A 86 15.20 8.89 -12.19
CA LEU A 86 15.72 10.03 -11.42
C LEU A 86 17.25 9.99 -11.26
N VAL A 87 17.84 8.80 -11.10
CA VAL A 87 19.30 8.61 -11.04
C VAL A 87 19.96 9.02 -12.36
N TRP A 88 19.38 8.67 -13.51
CA TRP A 88 19.87 9.10 -14.83
C TRP A 88 19.60 10.59 -15.13
N ALA A 89 18.59 11.21 -14.52
CA ALA A 89 18.28 12.63 -14.71
C ALA A 89 19.19 13.59 -13.91
N CYS A 90 19.92 13.09 -12.91
CA CYS A 90 20.89 13.86 -12.12
C CYS A 90 22.35 13.68 -12.58
N GLY A 91 22.58 13.05 -13.74
CA GLY A 91 23.91 12.84 -14.35
C GLY A 91 24.30 13.92 -15.35
#